data_AF-A0A921N1P5-F1
#
_entry.id   AF-A0A921N1P5-F1
#
_cell.length_a   1.000
_cell.length_b   1.000
_cell.length_c   1.000
_cell.angle_alpha   90.00
_cell.angle_beta   90.00
_cell.angle_gamma   90.00
#
_symmetry.space_group_name_H-M   'P 1'
#
loop_
_entity.id
_entity.type
_entity.pdbx_description
1 polymer ?
#
loop_
_entity_poly.entity_id
_entity_poly.type
_entity_poly.pdbx_seq_one_letter_code
_entity_poly.pdbx_strand_id
1 'polypeptide(L)' 'MFYENKNGFYENNEVDLMEIYKYLPKLDCKNCGYQSCLSFVTMLSKDETNINKCIHLKEKGNEYNFNKVKSYMKID' A
#
# COMPACT_ATOMS: atom_id res chain seq x y z
N MET A 1 -21.57 16.82 1.39
CA MET A 1 -20.86 15.53 1.54
C MET A 1 -19.63 15.82 2.37
N PHE A 2 -19.77 15.58 3.67
CA PHE A 2 -18.83 16.05 4.68
C PHE A 2 -17.50 15.29 4.55
N TYR A 3 -16.42 16.05 4.36
CA TYR A 3 -15.06 15.60 4.63
C TYR A 3 -14.93 15.49 6.15
N GLU A 4 -15.25 14.34 6.71
CA GLU A 4 -15.09 14.10 8.13
C GLU A 4 -13.67 13.62 8.44
N ASN A 5 -12.95 14.54 9.07
CA ASN A 5 -12.07 14.31 10.22
C ASN A 5 -10.77 13.52 9.98
N LYS A 6 -9.74 14.28 9.59
CA LYS A 6 -8.34 13.95 9.89
C LYS A 6 -8.15 14.00 11.41
N ASN A 7 -8.30 12.88 12.11
CA ASN A 7 -7.65 12.57 13.39
C ASN A 7 -8.10 11.20 13.89
N GLY A 8 -7.32 10.16 13.57
CA GLY A 8 -7.45 8.84 14.17
C GLY A 8 -6.26 7.98 13.79
N PHE A 9 -5.44 7.63 14.79
CA PHE A 9 -4.24 6.77 14.74
C PHE A 9 -2.93 7.44 14.32
N TYR A 10 -2.40 8.30 15.18
CA TYR A 10 -0.96 8.58 15.26
C TYR A 10 -0.51 8.38 16.70
N GLU A 11 -0.34 7.12 17.08
CA GLU A 11 0.50 6.80 18.22
C GLU A 11 1.22 5.48 17.91
N ASN A 12 2.56 5.55 17.90
CA ASN A 12 3.52 4.44 17.90
C ASN A 12 3.95 3.88 16.53
N ASN A 13 5.00 4.46 15.91
CA ASN A 13 5.87 3.80 14.92
C ASN A 13 5.20 3.09 13.72
N GLU A 14 3.93 3.39 13.44
CA GLU A 14 3.13 2.78 12.40
C GLU A 14 3.31 3.57 11.10
N VAL A 15 3.56 2.88 9.99
CA VAL A 15 3.66 3.53 8.69
C VAL A 15 2.28 4.01 8.27
N ASP A 16 2.16 5.29 7.95
CA ASP A 16 0.91 5.83 7.39
C ASP A 16 0.53 5.06 6.13
N LEU A 17 -0.62 4.39 6.20
CA LEU A 17 -1.24 3.62 5.13
C LEU A 17 -1.33 4.44 3.84
N MET A 18 -1.59 5.75 3.96
CA MET A 18 -1.68 6.65 2.82
C MET A 18 -0.31 6.93 2.19
N GLU A 19 0.79 6.88 2.94
CA GLU A 19 2.13 7.01 2.38
C GLU A 19 2.47 5.83 1.47
N ILE A 20 2.06 4.62 1.82
CA ILE A 20 2.22 3.45 0.94
C ILE A 20 1.26 3.55 -0.26
N TYR A 21 -0.01 3.90 0.00
CA TYR A 21 -1.05 3.96 -1.04
C TYR A 21 -0.74 4.92 -2.18
N LYS A 22 0.02 6.00 -1.93
CA LYS A 22 0.49 6.93 -2.96
C LYS A 22 1.26 6.25 -4.10
N TYR A 23 2.01 5.19 -3.80
CA TYR A 23 2.89 4.51 -4.74
C TYR A 23 2.22 3.30 -5.41
N LEU A 24 0.96 2.98 -5.07
CA LEU A 24 0.24 1.91 -5.76
C LEU A 24 -0.27 2.34 -7.14
N PRO A 25 -0.50 1.37 -8.05
CA PRO A 25 -1.07 1.64 -9.38
C PRO A 25 -2.51 2.18 -9.37
N LYS A 26 -3.25 2.00 -8.26
CA LYS A 26 -4.65 2.46 -8.08
C LYS A 26 -5.62 2.00 -9.17
N LEU A 27 -5.33 0.84 -9.75
CA LEU A 27 -6.15 0.23 -10.81
C LEU A 27 -7.33 -0.57 -10.27
N ASP A 28 -7.33 -0.90 -8.97
CA ASP A 28 -8.30 -1.80 -8.33
C ASP A 28 -8.56 -3.09 -9.14
N CYS A 29 -7.52 -3.60 -9.80
CA CYS A 29 -7.60 -4.70 -10.77
C CYS A 29 -8.01 -6.06 -10.18
N LYS A 30 -7.94 -6.22 -8.86
CA LYS A 30 -8.22 -7.46 -8.11
C LYS A 30 -7.32 -8.68 -8.44
N ASN A 31 -6.36 -8.54 -9.34
CA ASN A 31 -5.43 -9.61 -9.73
C ASN A 31 -4.57 -10.15 -8.57
N CYS A 32 -4.38 -9.35 -7.50
CA CYS A 32 -3.67 -9.77 -6.29
C CYS A 32 -4.57 -10.44 -5.23
N GLY A 33 -5.88 -10.61 -5.51
CA GLY A 33 -6.86 -11.22 -4.62
C GLY A 33 -7.58 -10.26 -3.66
N TYR A 34 -7.29 -8.95 -3.73
CA TYR A 34 -7.91 -7.93 -2.87
C TYR A 34 -8.93 -7.10 -3.65
N GLN A 35 -10.02 -6.68 -2.98
CA GLN A 35 -11.12 -5.95 -3.62
C GLN A 35 -10.73 -4.56 -4.13
N SER A 36 -9.70 -3.94 -3.54
CA SER A 36 -9.14 -2.66 -3.96
C SER A 36 -7.64 -2.59 -3.63
N CYS A 37 -6.93 -1.67 -4.27
CA CYS A 37 -5.58 -1.29 -3.93
C CYS A 37 -5.50 -0.84 -2.46
N LEU A 38 -6.49 -0.11 -1.94
CA LEU A 38 -6.52 0.28 -0.53
C LEU A 38 -6.61 -0.92 0.42
N SER A 39 -7.43 -1.92 0.07
CA SER A 39 -7.52 -3.19 0.81
C SER A 39 -6.18 -3.92 0.79
N PHE A 40 -5.50 -3.95 -0.36
CA PHE A 40 -4.16 -4.53 -0.46
C PHE A 40 -3.15 -3.80 0.44
N VAL A 41 -3.14 -2.46 0.46
CA VAL A 41 -2.23 -1.69 1.35
C VAL A 41 -2.53 -1.95 2.81
N THR A 42 -3.80 -2.04 3.21
CA THR A 42 -4.19 -2.32 4.60
C THR A 42 -3.61 -3.64 5.09
N MET A 43 -3.55 -4.65 4.20
CA MET A 43 -2.97 -5.95 4.52
C MET A 43 -1.44 -5.92 4.45
N LEU A 44 -0.87 -5.10 3.55
CA LEU A 44 0.58 -4.86 3.49
C LEU A 44 1.06 -4.16 4.77
N SER A 45 0.38 -3.12 5.26
CA SER A 45 0.80 -2.36 6.45
C SER A 45 0.79 -3.21 7.72
N LYS A 46 0.02 -4.30 7.73
CA LYS A 46 -0.03 -5.30 8.81
C LYS A 46 0.95 -6.47 8.62
N ASP A 47 1.74 -6.46 7.55
CA ASP A 47 2.61 -7.57 7.14
C ASP A 47 1.85 -8.91 6.93
N GLU A 48 0.55 -8.85 6.66
CA GLU A 48 -0.31 -10.02 6.39
C GLU A 48 -0.30 -10.41 4.90
N THR A 49 0.48 -9.70 4.08
CA THR A 49 0.64 -9.99 2.65
C THR A 49 1.96 -9.47 2.11
N ASN A 50 2.31 -9.89 0.90
CA ASN A 50 3.60 -9.56 0.29
C ASN A 50 3.43 -8.60 -0.90
N ILE A 51 4.29 -7.59 -1.00
CA ILE A 51 4.33 -6.61 -2.10
C ILE A 51 4.34 -7.28 -3.48
N ASN A 52 4.99 -8.45 -3.61
CA ASN A 52 5.12 -9.19 -4.86
C ASN A 52 3.78 -9.73 -5.42
N LYS A 53 2.69 -9.69 -4.64
CA LYS A 53 1.36 -10.07 -5.13
C LYS A 53 0.76 -9.08 -6.12
N CYS A 54 1.18 -7.81 -6.10
CA CYS A 54 0.73 -6.84 -7.09
C CYS A 54 1.55 -7.00 -8.38
N ILE A 55 0.94 -7.55 -9.44
CA ILE A 55 1.62 -7.72 -10.73
C ILE A 55 2.05 -6.38 -11.34
N HIS A 56 1.20 -5.36 -11.24
CA HIS A 56 1.44 -4.05 -11.83
C HIS A 56 2.60 -3.29 -11.16
N LEU A 57 2.85 -3.48 -9.86
CA LEU A 57 4.03 -2.90 -9.20
C LEU A 57 5.35 -3.50 -9.71
N LYS A 58 5.32 -4.67 -10.34
CA LYS A 58 6.50 -5.35 -10.89
C LYS A 58 6.67 -5.13 -12.39
N GLU A 59 5.78 -4.36 -13.02
CA GLU A 59 5.91 -4.01 -14.43
C GLU A 59 7.11 -3.10 -14.65
N LYS A 60 7.73 -3.22 -15.84
CA LYS A 60 8.83 -2.36 -16.26
C LYS A 60 8.42 -0.89 -16.17
N GLY A 61 9.25 -0.07 -15.53
CA GLY A 61 8.97 1.35 -15.29
C GLY A 61 8.37 1.67 -13.92
N ASN A 62 7.95 0.66 -13.13
CA ASN A 62 7.43 0.85 -11.78
C ASN A 62 8.46 0.58 -10.68
N GLU A 63 9.75 0.44 -11.01
CA GLU A 63 10.81 0.08 -10.07
C GLU A 63 10.94 1.08 -8.91
N TYR A 64 10.78 2.38 -9.19
CA TYR A 64 10.77 3.41 -8.16
C TYR A 64 9.62 3.21 -7.16
N ASN A 65 8.41 2.98 -7.66
CA ASN A 65 7.22 2.79 -6.83
C ASN A 65 7.36 1.50 -6.00
N PHE A 66 7.83 0.40 -6.62
CA PHE A 66 8.09 -0.86 -5.93
C PHE A 66 9.08 -0.68 -4.78
N ASN A 67 10.20 -0.01 -5.03
CA ASN A 67 11.23 0.24 -4.02
C ASN A 67 10.73 1.16 -2.89
N LYS A 68 9.91 2.17 -3.22
CA LYS A 68 9.28 3.02 -2.21
C LYS A 68 8.37 2.23 -1.30
N VAL A 69 7.44 1.45 -1.84
CA VAL A 69 6.59 0.56 -1.03
C VAL A 69 7.46 -0.38 -0.17
N LYS A 70 8.49 -1.01 -0.74
CA LYS A 70 9.37 -1.92 0.00
C LYS A 70 10.08 -1.23 1.18
N SER A 71 10.53 0.02 1.02
CA SER A 71 11.20 0.78 2.08
C SER A 71 10.33 1.05 3.31
N TYR A 72 9.00 1.05 3.13
CA TYR A 72 8.06 1.19 4.24
C TYR A 72 7.82 -0.12 5.00
N MET A 73 8.07 -1.28 4.39
CA MET A 73 7.68 -2.57 4.97
C MET A 73 8.69 -3.13 5.99
N LYS A 74 9.79 -2.43 6.30
CA LYS A 74 10.90 -2.93 7.16
C LYS A 74 11.26 -4.40 6.89
N ILE A 75 11.26 -4.80 5.62
CA ILE A 75 11.66 -6.15 5.22
C ILE A 75 13.18 -6.16 5.18
N ASP A 76 13.80 -6.75 6.21
CA ASP A 76 15.21 -7.15 6.22
C ASP A 76 15.48 -8.28 5.21
#